data_AF-Q9V1G2-F1
#
_entry.id   AF-Q9V1G2-F1
#
_cell.length_a   1.000
_cell.length_b   1.000
_cell.length_c   1.000
_cell.angle_alpha   90.00
_cell.angle_beta   90.00
_cell.angle_gamma   90.00
#
_symmetry.space_group_name_H-M   'P 1'
#
loop_
_entity.id
_entity.type
_entity.pdbx_description
1 polymer ?
#
loop_
_entity_poly.entity_id
_entity_poly.type
_entity_poly.pdbx_seq_one_letter_code
_entity_poly.pdbx_strand_id
1 'polypeptide(L)'
;MKGKVWLVVPDTNFLFIPGQFGVDIISEFERILDVKYQVAIPNVVLEEIKTIIREGKVKGKDLMAAKIALKIAERFPKIYVGEFLSKPTDELLYEYAIANDNVIICTNDRKLRKRLREAGVPVIFLRQKKKLELEGILE
;
A
#
# COMPACT_ATOMS: atom_id res chain seq x y z
N MET A 1 5.94 -28.61 -5.22
CA MET A 1 4.82 -27.63 -5.32
C MET A 1 5.41 -26.24 -5.23
N LYS A 2 5.31 -25.41 -6.27
CA LYS A 2 5.70 -23.99 -6.16
C LYS A 2 4.63 -23.32 -5.29
N GLY A 3 4.98 -22.93 -4.06
CA GLY A 3 4.06 -22.20 -3.18
C GLY A 3 3.53 -20.93 -3.87
N LYS A 4 2.26 -20.58 -3.60
CA LYS A 4 1.63 -19.35 -4.11
C LYS A 4 2.45 -18.13 -3.69
N VAL A 5 2.53 -17.12 -4.56
CA VAL A 5 3.21 -15.84 -4.27
C VAL A 5 2.14 -14.76 -4.15
N TRP A 6 2.10 -14.10 -3.01
CA TRP A 6 1.18 -13.00 -2.73
C TRP A 6 1.74 -11.66 -3.20
N LEU A 7 0.89 -10.82 -3.78
CA LEU A 7 1.24 -9.48 -4.22
C LEU A 7 0.79 -8.46 -3.18
N VAL A 8 1.76 -7.80 -2.53
CA VAL A 8 1.53 -6.76 -1.53
C VAL A 8 1.51 -5.39 -2.23
N VAL A 9 0.36 -4.73 -2.16
CA VAL A 9 0.05 -3.51 -2.92
C VAL A 9 -0.27 -2.38 -1.95
N PRO A 10 0.66 -1.45 -1.68
CA PRO A 10 0.43 -0.35 -0.76
C PRO A 10 -0.25 0.86 -1.41
N ASP A 11 -1.14 1.51 -0.66
CA ASP A 11 -1.68 2.83 -1.00
C ASP A 11 -0.70 3.97 -0.63
N THR A 12 -1.04 5.20 -1.03
CA THR A 12 -0.22 6.40 -0.74
C THR A 12 -0.06 6.68 0.74
N ASN A 13 -1.14 6.56 1.53
CA ASN A 13 -1.12 6.87 2.97
C ASN A 13 -0.30 5.84 3.76
N PHE A 14 -0.29 4.59 3.31
CA PHE A 14 0.50 3.51 3.87
C PHE A 14 1.99 3.75 3.63
N LEU A 15 2.37 4.21 2.42
CA LEU A 15 3.76 4.56 2.13
C LEU A 15 4.28 5.76 2.94
N PHE A 16 3.40 6.60 3.51
CA PHE A 16 3.79 7.71 4.39
C PHE A 16 4.13 7.28 5.82
N ILE A 17 3.77 6.04 6.21
CA ILE A 17 3.97 5.51 7.56
C ILE A 17 5.42 5.67 8.06
N PRO A 18 6.47 5.32 7.29
CA PRO A 18 7.85 5.44 7.76
C PRO A 18 8.23 6.88 8.10
N GLY A 19 7.78 7.85 7.30
CA GLY A 19 8.07 9.27 7.54
C GLY A 19 7.23 9.90 8.65
N GLN A 20 6.00 9.43 8.85
CA GLN A 20 5.08 9.98 9.85
C GLN A 20 5.24 9.36 11.24
N PHE A 21 5.51 8.06 11.30
CA PHE A 21 5.49 7.28 12.54
C PHE A 21 6.82 6.58 12.85
N GLY A 22 7.80 6.64 11.94
CA GLY A 22 9.10 5.99 12.13
C GLY A 22 9.03 4.45 12.10
N VAL A 23 7.97 3.89 11.51
CA VAL A 23 7.78 2.44 11.41
C VAL A 23 8.39 1.94 10.11
N ASP A 24 9.30 0.98 10.20
CA ASP A 24 9.85 0.30 9.03
C ASP A 24 8.86 -0.73 8.50
N ILE A 25 8.11 -0.34 7.47
CA ILE A 25 7.08 -1.18 6.86
C ILE A 25 7.66 -2.45 6.21
N ILE A 26 8.92 -2.46 5.78
CA ILE A 26 9.54 -3.62 5.13
C ILE A 26 9.84 -4.70 6.17
N SER A 27 10.51 -4.32 7.24
CA SER A 27 10.75 -5.21 8.39
C SER A 27 9.43 -5.72 9.01
N GLU A 28 8.40 -4.88 9.03
CA GLU A 28 7.08 -5.28 9.53
C GLU A 28 6.34 -6.25 8.59
N PHE A 29 6.54 -6.17 7.26
CA PHE A 29 6.02 -7.18 6.34
C PHE A 29 6.64 -8.56 6.63
N GLU A 30 7.97 -8.62 6.79
CA GLU A 30 8.68 -9.85 7.14
C GLU A 30 8.19 -10.45 8.47
N ARG A 31 7.79 -9.59 9.43
CA ARG A 31 7.25 -10.03 10.72
C ARG A 31 5.85 -10.64 10.63
N ILE A 32 5.00 -10.13 9.74
CA ILE A 32 3.57 -10.52 9.70
C ILE A 32 3.20 -11.48 8.57
N LEU A 33 4.03 -11.61 7.54
CA LEU A 33 3.77 -12.45 6.37
C LEU A 33 4.63 -13.70 6.41
N ASP A 34 4.04 -14.82 6.82
CA ASP A 34 4.66 -16.15 6.74
C ASP A 34 4.31 -16.87 5.41
N VAL A 35 4.31 -16.11 4.32
CA VAL A 35 4.04 -16.59 2.96
C VAL A 35 5.06 -16.01 2.00
N LYS A 36 5.21 -16.61 0.81
CA LYS A 36 5.99 -15.96 -0.25
C LYS A 36 5.24 -14.74 -0.75
N TYR A 37 5.91 -13.60 -0.82
CA TYR A 37 5.30 -12.38 -1.34
C TYR A 37 6.26 -11.55 -2.20
N GLN A 38 5.68 -10.63 -2.96
CA GLN A 38 6.37 -9.55 -3.65
C GLN A 38 5.63 -8.24 -3.37
N VAL A 39 6.36 -7.15 -3.26
CA VAL A 39 5.78 -5.80 -3.14
C VAL A 39 5.77 -5.15 -4.52
N ALA A 40 4.66 -4.53 -4.89
CA ALA A 40 4.57 -3.74 -6.11
C ALA A 40 3.78 -2.44 -5.88
N ILE A 41 4.24 -1.36 -6.50
CA ILE A 41 3.64 -0.03 -6.34
C ILE A 41 2.62 0.24 -7.44
N PRO A 42 1.37 0.58 -7.09
CA PRO A 42 0.38 1.05 -8.06
C PRO A 42 0.88 2.27 -8.83
N ASN A 43 0.63 2.29 -10.14
CA ASN A 43 1.06 3.41 -10.97
C ASN A 43 0.46 4.74 -10.52
N VAL A 44 -0.79 4.74 -10.08
CA VAL A 44 -1.49 5.94 -9.62
C VAL A 44 -0.92 6.46 -8.30
N VAL A 45 -0.55 5.58 -7.37
CA VAL A 45 0.07 5.92 -6.08
C VAL A 45 1.41 6.64 -6.28
N LEU A 46 2.23 6.16 -7.22
CA LEU A 46 3.49 6.83 -7.55
C LEU A 46 3.28 8.25 -8.09
N GLU A 47 2.27 8.45 -8.93
CA GLU A 47 1.94 9.77 -9.48
C GLU A 47 1.31 10.70 -8.43
N GLU A 48 0.53 10.18 -7.47
CA GLU A 48 0.03 10.94 -6.31
C GLU A 48 1.20 11.50 -5.48
N ILE A 49 2.15 10.66 -5.10
CA ILE A 49 3.31 11.07 -4.29
C ILE A 49 4.13 12.13 -5.03
N LYS A 50 4.42 11.92 -6.32
CA LYS A 50 5.14 12.90 -7.14
C LYS A 50 4.39 14.23 -7.25
N THR A 51 3.07 14.19 -7.40
CA THR A 51 2.24 15.39 -7.47
C THR A 51 2.27 16.16 -6.16
N ILE A 52 2.13 15.48 -5.02
CA ILE A 52 2.23 16.09 -3.68
C ILE A 52 3.57 16.83 -3.51
N ILE A 53 4.67 16.22 -3.93
CA ILE A 53 6.01 16.82 -3.84
C ILE A 53 6.14 18.02 -4.81
N ARG A 54 5.69 17.86 -6.07
CA ARG A 54 5.84 18.86 -7.13
C ARG A 54 5.00 20.12 -6.88
N GLU A 55 3.76 19.97 -6.41
CA GLU A 55 2.87 21.10 -6.18
C GLU A 55 3.29 21.95 -4.97
N GLY A 56 4.14 21.43 -4.07
CA GLY A 56 4.68 22.18 -2.94
C GLY A 56 3.63 22.62 -1.91
N LYS A 57 2.42 22.05 -1.97
CA LYS A 57 1.32 22.34 -1.04
C LYS A 57 1.62 21.84 0.37
N VAL A 58 2.36 20.73 0.50
CA VAL A 58 2.82 20.18 1.78
C VAL A 58 4.20 20.74 2.16
N LYS A 59 4.43 20.98 3.44
CA LYS A 59 5.68 21.58 3.97
C LYS A 59 6.19 20.82 5.19
N GLY A 60 7.46 21.07 5.55
CA GLY A 60 8.06 20.53 6.77
C GLY A 60 8.02 19.00 6.83
N LYS A 61 7.46 18.47 7.91
CA LYS A 61 7.40 17.02 8.18
C LYS A 61 6.61 16.25 7.11
N ASP A 62 5.54 16.81 6.57
CA ASP A 62 4.72 16.15 5.56
C ASP A 62 5.45 16.02 4.23
N LEU A 63 6.19 17.07 3.82
CA LEU A 63 7.06 17.00 2.64
C LEU A 63 8.18 15.97 2.83
N MET A 64 8.75 15.89 4.03
CA MET A 64 9.77 14.89 4.33
C MET A 64 9.20 13.46 4.25
N ALA A 65 7.99 13.24 4.79
CA ALA A 65 7.30 11.96 4.69
C ALA A 65 7.01 11.57 3.23
N ALA A 66 6.55 12.50 2.39
CA ALA A 66 6.34 12.26 0.97
C ALA A 66 7.64 11.89 0.23
N LYS A 67 8.75 12.57 0.54
CA LYS A 67 10.07 12.25 -0.05
C LYS A 67 10.59 10.88 0.39
N ILE A 68 10.38 10.50 1.65
CA ILE A 68 10.72 9.16 2.15
C ILE A 68 9.89 8.11 1.42
N ALA A 69 8.58 8.34 1.29
CA ALA A 69 7.66 7.45 0.60
C ALA A 69 8.03 7.25 -0.87
N LEU A 70 8.40 8.32 -1.58
CA LEU A 70 8.86 8.22 -2.97
C LEU A 70 10.10 7.33 -3.08
N LYS A 71 11.11 7.56 -2.23
CA LYS A 71 12.34 6.75 -2.22
C LYS A 71 12.08 5.28 -1.92
N ILE A 72 11.11 4.97 -1.06
CA ILE A 72 10.70 3.60 -0.76
C ILE A 72 10.00 2.99 -1.98
N ALA A 73 9.04 3.70 -2.55
CA ALA A 73 8.27 3.25 -3.71
C ALA A 73 9.16 2.92 -4.91
N GLU A 74 10.18 3.74 -5.19
CA GLU A 74 11.12 3.55 -6.31
C GLU A 74 11.97 2.28 -6.20
N ARG A 75 12.01 1.61 -5.04
CA ARG A 75 12.74 0.35 -4.85
C ARG A 75 11.99 -0.88 -5.38
N PHE A 76 10.71 -0.73 -5.70
CA PHE A 76 9.81 -1.83 -6.04
C PHE A 76 9.28 -1.71 -7.47
N PRO A 77 8.93 -2.84 -8.11
CA PRO A 77 8.31 -2.81 -9.43
C PRO A 77 6.97 -2.08 -9.40
N LYS A 78 6.66 -1.42 -10.52
CA LYS A 78 5.40 -0.73 -10.74
C LYS A 78 4.38 -1.68 -11.36
N ILE A 79 3.13 -1.63 -10.90
CA ILE A 79 2.00 -2.32 -11.53
C ILE A 79 0.98 -1.29 -12.04
N TYR A 80 0.28 -1.63 -13.11
CA TYR A 80 -0.80 -0.82 -13.64
C TYR A 80 -2.13 -1.23 -13.02
N VAL A 81 -2.81 -0.30 -12.38
CA VAL A 81 -4.13 -0.49 -11.76
C VAL A 81 -5.22 0.39 -12.39
N GLY A 82 -4.84 1.33 -13.26
CA GLY A 82 -5.77 2.23 -13.95
C GLY A 82 -5.13 3.57 -14.30
N GLU A 83 -5.88 4.45 -14.95
CA GLU A 83 -5.40 5.80 -15.31
C GLU A 83 -5.42 6.73 -14.10
N PHE A 84 -4.37 7.55 -13.95
CA PHE A 84 -4.27 8.53 -12.88
C PHE A 84 -5.40 9.56 -12.97
N LEU A 85 -6.09 9.81 -11.85
CA LEU A 85 -7.27 10.70 -11.73
C LEU A 85 -8.52 10.26 -12.50
N SER A 86 -8.55 9.06 -13.11
CA SER A 86 -9.77 8.55 -13.75
C SER A 86 -10.88 8.19 -12.75
N LYS A 87 -10.48 7.72 -11.57
CA LYS A 87 -11.33 7.35 -10.43
C LYS A 87 -10.57 7.63 -9.12
N PRO A 88 -11.25 7.63 -7.96
CA PRO A 88 -10.57 7.60 -6.67
C PRO A 88 -9.60 6.40 -6.59
N THR A 89 -8.39 6.62 -6.08
CA THR A 89 -7.36 5.58 -5.97
C THR A 89 -7.85 4.35 -5.21
N ASP A 90 -8.63 4.54 -4.14
CA ASP A 90 -9.26 3.46 -3.39
C ASP A 90 -10.14 2.55 -4.27
N GLU A 91 -10.84 3.12 -5.26
CA GLU A 91 -11.69 2.34 -6.17
C GLU A 91 -10.85 1.54 -7.15
N LEU A 92 -9.77 2.13 -7.69
CA LEU A 92 -8.84 1.42 -8.57
C LEU A 92 -8.16 0.25 -7.85
N LEU A 93 -7.75 0.45 -6.59
CA LEU A 93 -7.15 -0.61 -5.78
C LEU A 93 -8.16 -1.72 -5.45
N TYR A 94 -9.41 -1.34 -5.15
CA TYR A 94 -10.48 -2.31 -4.93
C TYR A 94 -10.75 -3.15 -6.18
N GLU A 95 -10.99 -2.51 -7.33
CA GLU A 95 -11.22 -3.17 -8.62
C GLU A 95 -10.06 -4.10 -8.99
N TYR A 96 -8.81 -3.63 -8.82
CA TYR A 96 -7.62 -4.44 -9.07
C TYR A 96 -7.57 -5.67 -8.15
N ALA A 97 -7.83 -5.50 -6.86
CA ALA A 97 -7.71 -6.58 -5.90
C ALA A 97 -8.75 -7.69 -6.07
N ILE A 98 -9.99 -7.36 -6.45
CA ILE A 98 -11.04 -8.37 -6.67
C ILE A 98 -10.90 -9.08 -8.03
N ALA A 99 -10.17 -8.47 -8.98
CA ALA A 99 -9.95 -9.03 -10.30
C ALA A 99 -8.69 -9.92 -10.39
N ASN A 100 -7.89 -9.98 -9.32
CA ASN A 100 -6.62 -10.71 -9.30
C ASN A 100 -6.51 -11.58 -8.05
N ASP A 101 -5.99 -12.79 -8.24
CA ASP A 101 -5.73 -13.71 -7.12
C ASP A 101 -4.51 -13.29 -6.30
N ASN A 102 -4.52 -13.67 -5.02
CA ASN A 102 -3.39 -13.52 -4.11
C ASN A 102 -2.91 -12.07 -3.92
N VAL A 103 -3.82 -11.10 -3.93
CA VAL A 103 -3.51 -9.68 -3.67
C VAL A 103 -3.75 -9.35 -2.19
N ILE A 104 -2.80 -8.64 -1.58
CA ILE A 104 -2.94 -8.00 -0.27
C ILE A 104 -2.88 -6.49 -0.50
N ILE A 105 -3.93 -5.76 -0.10
CA ILE A 105 -3.89 -4.29 -0.12
C ILE A 105 -3.36 -3.77 1.20
N CYS A 106 -2.47 -2.79 1.18
CA CYS A 106 -2.01 -2.10 2.39
C CYS A 106 -2.67 -0.72 2.47
N THR A 107 -3.58 -0.54 3.43
CA THR A 107 -4.32 0.71 3.60
C THR A 107 -4.71 0.94 5.06
N ASN A 108 -4.67 2.20 5.49
CA ASN A 108 -5.22 2.62 6.79
C ASN A 108 -6.66 3.15 6.68
N ASP A 109 -7.22 3.28 5.47
CA ASP A 109 -8.59 3.74 5.29
C ASP A 109 -9.58 2.67 5.77
N ARG A 110 -10.45 3.05 6.70
CA ARG A 110 -11.39 2.11 7.33
C ARG A 110 -12.48 1.64 6.36
N LYS A 111 -12.91 2.50 5.42
CA LYS A 111 -13.96 2.18 4.45
C LYS A 111 -13.41 1.23 3.40
N LEU A 112 -12.24 1.51 2.84
CA LEU A 112 -11.58 0.64 1.89
C LEU A 112 -11.25 -0.73 2.52
N ARG A 113 -10.68 -0.74 3.73
CA ARG A 113 -10.42 -1.99 4.46
C ARG A 113 -11.68 -2.83 4.62
N LYS A 114 -12.77 -2.22 5.08
CA LYS A 114 -14.05 -2.93 5.26
C LYS A 114 -14.53 -3.56 3.95
N ARG A 115 -14.56 -2.78 2.86
CA ARG A 115 -14.99 -3.26 1.53
C ARG A 115 -14.14 -4.42 1.02
N LEU A 116 -12.80 -4.31 1.14
CA LEU A 116 -11.87 -5.37 0.72
C LEU A 116 -12.07 -6.65 1.51
N ARG A 117 -12.25 -6.54 2.84
CA ARG A 117 -12.50 -7.69 3.71
C ARG A 117 -13.83 -8.38 3.42
N GLU A 118 -14.89 -7.61 3.14
CA GLU A 118 -16.19 -8.15 2.69
C GLU A 118 -16.06 -8.90 1.35
N ALA A 119 -15.13 -8.49 0.49
CA ALA A 119 -14.79 -9.17 -0.76
C ALA A 119 -13.76 -10.31 -0.60
N GLY A 120 -13.35 -10.65 0.64
CA GLY A 120 -12.37 -11.71 0.92
C GLY A 120 -10.91 -11.30 0.77
N VAL A 121 -10.61 -10.12 0.22
CA VAL A 121 -9.23 -9.64 -0.02
C VAL A 121 -8.52 -9.33 1.30
N PRO A 122 -7.36 -9.95 1.60
CA PRO A 122 -6.58 -9.62 2.80
C PRO A 122 -6.04 -8.20 2.78
N VAL A 123 -5.95 -7.59 3.96
CA VAL A 123 -5.51 -6.20 4.13
C VAL A 123 -4.43 -6.09 5.21
N ILE A 124 -3.40 -5.28 4.96
CA ILE A 124 -2.42 -4.88 5.97
C ILE A 124 -2.64 -3.42 6.34
N PHE A 125 -2.59 -3.11 7.63
CA PHE A 125 -2.78 -1.74 8.12
C PHE A 125 -1.90 -1.44 9.33
N LEU A 126 -1.64 -0.17 9.58
CA LEU A 126 -0.93 0.28 10.78
C LEU A 126 -1.87 0.30 11.98
N ARG A 127 -1.50 -0.43 13.03
CA ARG A 127 -2.19 -0.40 14.31
C ARG A 127 -1.40 0.36 15.36
N GLN A 128 -2.14 1.13 16.16
CA GLN A 128 -1.60 1.92 17.29
C GLN A 128 -0.44 2.86 16.91
N LYS A 129 -0.31 3.19 15.63
CA LYS A 129 0.81 3.98 15.07
C LYS A 129 2.20 3.37 15.32
N LYS A 130 2.29 2.05 15.53
CA LYS A 130 3.54 1.38 15.97
C LYS A 130 3.88 0.12 15.20
N LYS A 131 2.88 -0.65 14.75
CA LYS A 131 3.10 -1.95 14.13
C LYS A 131 2.06 -2.23 13.05
N LEU A 132 2.42 -3.03 12.07
CA LEU A 132 1.48 -3.54 11.07
C LEU A 132 0.69 -4.74 11.62
N GLU A 133 -0.55 -4.86 11.20
CA GLU A 133 -1.38 -6.05 11.39
C GLU A 133 -2.02 -6.47 10.07
N LEU A 134 -2.16 -7.79 9.91
CA LEU A 134 -2.84 -8.43 8.79
C LEU A 134 -4.27 -8.77 9.23
N GLU A 135 -5.24 -8.43 8.39
CA GLU A 135 -6.63 -8.85 8.50
C GLU A 135 -7.00 -9.67 7.26
N GLY A 136 -7.31 -10.95 7.45
CA GLY A 136 -7.67 -11.88 6.38
C GLY A 136 -6.90 -13.18 6.44
N ILE A 137 -7.22 -14.08 5.49
CA ILE A 137 -6.63 -15.41 5.40
C ILE A 137 -5.67 -15.40 4.22
N LEU A 138 -4.47 -15.93 4.43
CA LEU A 138 -3.49 -16.21 3.39
C LEU A 138 -3.37 -17.73 3.28
N GLU A 139 -3.64 -18.26 2.09
CA GLU A 139 -3.53 -19.69 1.74
C GLU A 139 -2.33 -19.96 0.81
#